data_AF-A0A127SGM7-F1
#
_entry.id   AF-A0A127SGM7-F1
#
_cell.length_a   1.000
_cell.length_b   1.000
_cell.length_c   1.000
_cell.angle_alpha   90.00
_cell.angle_beta   90.00
_cell.angle_gamma   90.00
#
_symmetry.space_group_name_H-M   'P 1'
#
loop_
_entity.id
_entity.type
_entity.pdbx_description
1 polymer ?
#
loop_
_entity_poly.entity_id
_entity_poly.type
_entity_poly.pdbx_seq_one_letter_code
_entity_poly.pdbx_strand_id
1 'polypeptide(L)' 'QDLRQPTAFVIGNEGAGLRKQTIAAASKAITIPMAESSVESLNAGAAAAVCLFERMRQAS' A
#
# COMPACT_ATOMS: atom_id res chain seq x y z
N GLN A 1 0.43 10.35 -2.62
CA GLN A 1 1.89 10.41 -2.38
C GLN A 1 2.56 10.60 -3.72
N ASP A 2 3.67 11.36 -3.79
CA ASP A 2 4.49 11.42 -5.00
C ASP A 2 5.33 10.15 -5.10
N LEU A 3 4.92 9.25 -5.98
CA LEU A 3 5.58 7.98 -6.20
C LEU A 3 6.64 8.08 -7.30
N ARG A 4 6.82 9.23 -7.96
CA ARG A 4 7.78 9.35 -9.09
C ARG A 4 9.23 9.11 -8.66
N GLN A 5 9.53 9.27 -7.38
CA GLN A 5 10.83 8.99 -6.78
C GLN A 5 11.05 7.49 -6.55
N PRO A 6 12.30 7.01 -6.43
CA PRO A 6 12.59 5.63 -6.02
C PRO A 6 11.84 5.28 -4.72
N THR A 7 10.93 4.31 -4.80
CA THR A 7 9.99 3.98 -3.72
C THR A 7 9.97 2.48 -3.49
N ALA A 8 10.11 2.06 -2.23
CA ALA A 8 9.87 0.69 -1.79
C ALA A 8 8.49 0.60 -1.14
N PHE A 9 7.64 -0.30 -1.62
CA PHE A 9 6.37 -0.61 -0.98
C PHE A 9 6.56 -1.75 0.02
N VAL A 10 6.06 -1.56 1.23
CA VAL A 10 6.01 -2.59 2.26
C VAL A 10 4.55 -2.93 2.50
N ILE A 11 4.17 -4.19 2.29
CA ILE A 11 2.79 -4.65 2.33
C ILE A 11 2.71 -5.80 3.34
N GLY A 12 1.79 -5.69 4.29
CA GLY A 12 1.54 -6.71 5.29
C GLY A 12 0.57 -7.77 4.76
N ASN A 13 0.46 -8.89 5.46
CA ASN A 13 -0.55 -9.89 5.11
C ASN A 13 -1.96 -9.44 5.51
N GLU A 14 -2.97 -10.11 4.96
CA GLU A 14 -4.39 -9.80 5.09
C GLU A 14 -4.96 -9.89 6.52
N GLY A 15 -4.25 -10.56 7.44
CA GLY A 15 -4.70 -10.77 8.82
C GLY A 15 -3.97 -9.89 9.83
N ALA A 16 -2.68 -10.12 10.04
CA ALA A 16 -1.89 -9.40 11.05
C ALA A 16 -1.37 -8.05 10.56
N GLY A 17 -1.41 -7.80 9.24
CA GLY A 17 -0.90 -6.57 8.64
C GLY A 17 0.60 -6.37 8.88
N LEU A 18 1.02 -5.11 8.91
CA LEU A 18 2.40 -4.71 9.21
C LEU A 18 2.62 -4.56 10.71
N ARG A 19 3.82 -4.97 11.17
CA ARG A 19 4.24 -4.70 12.55
C ARG A 19 4.36 -3.19 12.77
N LYS A 20 3.98 -2.72 13.96
CA LYS A 20 4.06 -1.28 14.33
C LYS A 20 5.46 -0.68 14.11
N GLN A 21 6.52 -1.43 14.42
CA GLN A 21 7.90 -1.00 14.20
C GLN A 21 8.22 -0.81 12.71
N THR A 22 7.69 -1.67 11.84
CA THR A 22 7.86 -1.53 10.38
C THR A 22 7.16 -0.28 9.86
N ILE A 23 5.95 0.00 10.35
CA ILE A 23 5.21 1.23 10.01
C ILE A 23 5.99 2.46 10.49
N ALA A 24 6.52 2.43 11.72
CA ALA A 24 7.29 3.53 12.29
C ALA A 24 8.62 3.80 11.57
N ALA A 25 9.23 2.76 10.97
CA ALA A 25 10.44 2.89 10.17
C ALA A 25 10.17 3.37 8.74
N ALA A 26 8.93 3.31 8.26
CA ALA A 26 8.57 3.74 6.92
C ALA A 26 8.51 5.27 6.84
N SER A 27 9.02 5.83 5.73
CA SER A 27 8.96 7.28 5.49
C SER A 27 7.53 7.81 5.37
N LYS A 28 6.58 6.95 4.96
CA LYS A 28 5.16 7.25 4.80
C LYS A 28 4.32 6.00 5.07
N ALA A 29 3.16 6.21 5.68
CA ALA A 29 2.06 5.25 5.71
C ALA A 29 0.96 5.70 4.74
N ILE A 30 0.43 4.78 3.94
CA ILE A 30 -0.64 5.02 2.98
C ILE A 30 -1.71 3.96 3.12
N THR A 31 -2.92 4.27 2.68
CA THR A 31 -4.06 3.35 2.63
C THR A 31 -4.64 3.34 1.22
N ILE A 32 -5.15 2.18 0.79
CA ILE A 32 -6.03 2.08 -0.38
C ILE A 32 -7.44 2.36 0.16
N PRO A 33 -8.15 3.39 -0.33
CA PRO A 33 -9.53 3.63 0.09
C PRO A 33 -10.39 2.42 -0.28
N MET A 34 -11.12 1.92 0.71
CA MET A 34 -12.04 0.80 0.57
C MET A 34 -13.46 1.32 0.80
N ALA A 35 -14.44 0.80 0.05
CA ALA A 35 -15.85 1.20 0.22
C ALA A 35 -16.38 0.77 1.60
N GLU A 36 -17.35 1.51 2.16
CA GLU A 36 -17.85 1.26 3.52
C GLU A 36 -18.45 -0.15 3.73
N SER A 37 -18.94 -0.79 2.66
CA SER A 37 -19.48 -2.15 2.66
C SER A 37 -18.50 -3.22 2.12
N SER A 38 -17.20 -2.90 2.04
CA SER A 38 -16.21 -3.83 1.50
C SER A 38 -15.71 -4.84 2.54
N VAL A 39 -14.96 -5.83 2.04
CA VAL A 39 -14.14 -6.72 2.86
C VAL A 39 -13.13 -5.94 3.72
N GLU A 40 -12.73 -6.53 4.85
CA GLU A 40 -11.83 -5.91 5.83
C GLU A 40 -10.42 -5.62 5.27
N SER A 41 -9.96 -6.43 4.29
CA SER A 41 -8.66 -6.26 3.66
C SER A 41 -8.66 -6.73 2.21
N LEU A 42 -7.73 -6.18 1.43
CA LEU A 42 -7.40 -6.69 0.10
C LEU A 42 -6.36 -7.79 0.20
N ASN A 43 -6.39 -8.71 -0.76
CA ASN A 43 -5.26 -9.59 -0.98
C ASN A 43 -3.95 -8.79 -1.14
N ALA A 44 -2.86 -9.26 -0.54
CA ALA A 44 -1.58 -8.53 -0.55
C ALA A 44 -1.04 -8.29 -1.97
N GLY A 45 -1.24 -9.25 -2.88
CA GLY A 45 -0.90 -9.12 -4.30
C GLY A 45 -1.75 -8.08 -5.03
N ALA A 46 -3.06 -8.05 -4.75
CA ALA A 46 -3.96 -7.02 -5.29
C ALA A 46 -3.58 -5.61 -4.79
N ALA A 47 -3.27 -5.47 -3.50
CA ALA A 47 -2.78 -4.21 -2.94
C ALA A 47 -1.46 -3.76 -3.58
N ALA A 48 -0.54 -4.71 -3.82
CA ALA A 48 0.71 -4.42 -4.52
C ALA A 48 0.47 -3.95 -5.95
N ALA A 49 -0.43 -4.60 -6.69
CA ALA A 49 -0.79 -4.20 -8.04
C ALA A 49 -1.31 -2.77 -8.07
N VAL A 50 -2.24 -2.39 -7.19
CA VAL A 50 -2.75 -1.01 -7.10
C VAL A 50 -1.62 0.00 -6.90
N CYS A 51 -0.71 -0.26 -5.96
CA CYS A 51 0.44 0.62 -5.69
C CYS A 51 1.37 0.78 -6.90
N LEU A 52 1.67 -0.32 -7.61
CA LEU A 52 2.55 -0.31 -8.78
C LEU A 52 1.90 0.41 -9.97
N PHE A 53 0.60 0.19 -10.20
CA PHE A 53 -0.12 0.88 -11.27
C PHE A 53 -0.29 2.37 -10.97
N GLU A 54 -0.49 2.78 -9.71
CA GLU A 54 -0.50 4.21 -9.34
C GLU A 54 0.88 4.85 -9.54
N ARG A 55 1.97 4.15 -9.23
CA ARG A 55 3.33 4.61 -9.57
C ARG A 55 3.48 4.83 -11.07
N MET A 56 3.02 3.88 -11.89
CA MET A 56 3.07 3.96 -13.35
C MET A 56 2.24 5.14 -13.86
N ARG A 57 1.02 5.33 -13.34
CA ARG A 57 0.12 6.44 -13.69
C ARG A 57 0.74 7.80 -13.41
N GLN A 58 1.47 7.94 -12.31
CA GLN A 58 2.20 9.18 -11.99
C GLN A 58 3.51 9.35 -12.78
N ALA A 59 4.05 8.27 -13.35
CA ALA A 59 5.24 8.30 -14.19
C ALA A 59 4.97 8.79 -15.61
N SER A 60 3.72 8.66 -16.05
CA SER A 60 3.22 9.06 -17.37
C SER A 60 2.90 10.54 -17.36
#